data_AF-A0A167Q2X9-F1
#
_entry.id   AF-A0A167Q2X9-F1
#
_cell.length_a   1.000
_cell.length_b   1.000
_cell.length_c   1.000
_cell.angle_alpha   90.00
_cell.angle_beta   90.00
_cell.angle_gamma   90.00
#
_symmetry.space_group_name_H-M   'P 1'
#
loop_
_entity.id
_entity.type
_entity.pdbx_description
1 polymer ?
#
loop_
_entity_poly.entity_id
_entity_poly.type
_entity_poly.pdbx_seq_one_letter_code
_entity_poly.pdbx_strand_id
1 'polypeptide(L)'
;MSTKRVNIEPLRYQRLPQDTKQEQQCDDRNSSEFFNIFIPPSRSAVPELVANIMSSTPIPGITEEYFLTETDVHDLVSAYIPDDIVASDDLSTWMSKDGSWDFTWDDLSDIQEYRSLVKSSMDTKCTVGFVLKSNTNEPDTTKKKLVNLQIYKMKSKLLCEAVFVSFNTSANDLIADRDVTTLPYTFDDYSGNTQDLITKITKSARQIRLVVIDHSGLTTNPDNIRLFISLNKSIQELVEDIGHKVEVYSRYDLLKNIKILNKF
;
A
#
# COMPACT_ATOMS: atom_id res chain seq x y z
N MET A 1 63.53 6.39 18.35
CA MET A 1 63.08 6.65 19.74
C MET A 1 62.10 7.81 19.75
N SER A 2 61.14 7.77 20.67
CA SER A 2 60.19 8.83 21.05
C SER A 2 58.76 8.70 20.50
N THR A 3 57.98 7.92 21.26
CA THR A 3 56.53 7.91 21.36
C THR A 3 56.04 9.27 21.87
N LYS A 4 55.12 9.93 21.17
CA LYS A 4 54.36 11.08 21.71
C LYS A 4 52.91 10.68 21.94
N ARG A 5 52.52 10.63 23.22
CA ARG A 5 51.12 10.68 23.70
C ARG A 5 50.80 12.14 24.03
N VAL A 6 49.62 12.62 23.62
CA VAL A 6 48.90 13.79 24.18
C VAL A 6 47.42 13.44 24.03
N ASN A 7 46.77 12.87 25.05
CA ASN A 7 46.05 13.48 26.17
C ASN A 7 44.87 14.36 25.75
N ILE A 8 43.66 13.80 25.87
CA ILE A 8 42.37 14.39 25.55
C ILE A 8 41.76 14.88 26.88
N GLU A 9 41.47 16.17 26.99
CA GLU A 9 40.75 16.73 28.13
C GLU A 9 39.24 16.37 28.08
N PRO A 10 38.63 15.92 29.18
CA PRO A 10 37.19 15.76 29.26
C PRO A 10 36.48 17.07 29.62
N LEU A 11 35.44 17.39 28.85
CA LEU A 11 34.55 18.53 29.04
C LEU A 11 33.86 18.48 30.42
N ARG A 12 33.94 19.59 31.16
CA ARG A 12 33.35 19.80 32.49
C ARG A 12 31.84 19.97 32.38
N TYR A 13 31.08 19.11 33.07
CA TYR A 13 29.66 19.33 33.33
C TYR A 13 29.46 20.41 34.40
N GLN A 14 28.63 21.41 34.08
CA GLN A 14 28.20 22.46 35.00
C GLN A 14 27.19 21.89 36.02
N ARG A 15 27.41 22.16 37.31
CA ARG A 15 26.50 21.86 38.42
C ARG A 15 25.35 22.87 38.45
N LEU A 16 24.11 22.38 38.50
CA LEU A 16 22.93 23.14 38.93
C LEU A 16 22.78 23.04 40.46
N PRO A 17 22.21 24.07 41.13
CA PRO A 17 22.22 24.17 42.60
C PRO A 17 21.25 23.21 43.29
N GLN A 18 21.67 22.71 44.44
CA GLN A 18 20.87 21.95 45.40
C GLN A 18 20.03 22.89 46.27
N ASP A 19 18.72 22.69 46.31
CA ASP A 19 17.88 23.20 47.40
C ASP A 19 17.62 22.08 48.41
N THR A 20 17.78 22.42 49.68
CA THR A 20 17.78 21.53 50.85
C THR A 20 16.52 21.75 51.68
N LYS A 21 16.03 20.66 52.31
CA LYS A 21 15.13 20.51 53.49
C LYS A 21 13.87 19.72 53.14
N GLN A 22 13.47 18.65 53.82
CA GLN A 22 13.72 18.18 55.19
C GLN A 22 13.53 16.65 55.25
N GLU A 23 14.37 15.96 56.01
CA GLU A 23 14.19 14.56 56.42
C GLU A 23 13.07 14.47 57.48
N GLN A 24 12.19 13.49 57.32
CA GLN A 24 11.43 12.91 58.42
C GLN A 24 11.38 11.40 58.21
N GLN A 25 12.01 10.69 59.15
CA GLN A 25 12.22 9.24 59.19
C GLN A 25 11.16 8.57 60.09
N CYS A 26 10.96 7.25 59.86
CA CYS A 26 10.10 6.27 60.53
C CYS A 26 8.73 6.12 59.86
N ASP A 27 8.26 4.96 59.39
CA ASP A 27 8.52 3.57 59.80
C ASP A 27 8.47 2.59 58.61
N ASP A 28 9.27 1.53 58.73
CA ASP A 28 9.24 0.33 57.90
C ASP A 28 7.94 -0.46 58.08
N ARG A 29 7.53 -1.11 56.98
CA ARG A 29 6.43 -2.07 56.78
C ARG A 29 5.12 -1.45 56.29
N ASN A 30 4.99 -1.35 54.97
CA ASN A 30 3.82 -1.90 54.30
C ASN A 30 4.17 -2.27 52.85
N SER A 31 3.62 -3.41 52.45
CA SER A 31 3.65 -4.05 51.13
C SER A 31 3.86 -3.08 49.96
N SER A 32 4.92 -3.32 49.18
CA SER A 32 5.06 -2.77 47.84
C SER A 32 4.02 -3.41 46.91
N GLU A 33 2.77 -2.98 47.02
CA GLU A 33 1.86 -3.00 45.89
C GLU A 33 2.44 -2.00 44.87
N PHE A 34 3.13 -2.52 43.87
CA PHE A 34 3.32 -1.78 42.64
C PHE A 34 1.93 -1.51 42.09
N PHE A 35 1.40 -0.32 42.31
CA PHE A 35 0.33 0.20 41.47
C PHE A 35 0.92 0.25 40.05
N ASN A 36 0.64 -0.78 39.26
CA ASN A 36 0.66 -0.67 37.81
C ASN A 36 -0.41 0.35 37.47
N ILE A 37 -0.04 1.63 37.48
CA ILE A 37 -0.86 2.69 36.89
C ILE A 37 -0.85 2.39 35.40
N PHE A 38 -1.86 1.63 34.96
CA PHE A 38 -2.11 1.38 33.56
C PHE A 38 -2.60 2.68 32.96
N ILE A 39 -1.68 3.46 32.39
CA ILE A 39 -2.03 4.65 31.61
C ILE A 39 -2.49 4.13 30.26
N PRO A 40 -3.78 4.21 29.91
CA PRO A 40 -4.24 3.75 28.62
C PRO A 40 -3.52 4.52 27.52
N PRO A 41 -3.03 3.84 26.46
CA PRO A 41 -2.34 4.52 25.38
C PRO A 41 -3.26 5.57 24.78
N SER A 42 -2.74 6.79 24.56
CA SER A 42 -3.51 7.81 23.87
C SER A 42 -3.81 7.34 22.45
N ARG A 43 -4.96 7.75 21.88
CA ARG A 43 -5.31 7.47 20.48
C ARG A 43 -4.22 7.88 19.47
N SER A 44 -3.30 8.77 19.85
CA SER A 44 -2.14 9.18 19.04
C SER A 44 -0.94 8.24 19.13
N ALA A 45 -0.81 7.45 20.21
CA ALA A 45 0.33 6.55 20.42
C ALA A 45 0.20 5.22 19.67
N VAL A 46 -1.04 4.79 19.40
CA VAL A 46 -1.32 3.55 18.66
C VAL A 46 -0.89 3.66 17.18
N PRO A 47 -1.21 4.75 16.44
CA PRO A 47 -0.69 4.94 15.07
C PRO A 47 0.82 5.04 15.00
N GLU A 48 1.47 5.67 15.99
CA GLU A 48 2.93 5.79 16.06
C GLU A 48 3.60 4.43 16.30
N LEU A 49 3.01 3.60 17.16
CA LEU A 49 3.46 2.23 17.39
C LEU A 49 3.28 1.36 16.12
N VAL A 50 2.12 1.46 15.46
CA VAL A 50 1.85 0.73 14.21
C VAL A 50 2.80 1.19 13.10
N ALA A 51 3.07 2.49 12.97
CA ALA A 51 4.03 3.01 11.99
C ALA A 51 5.47 2.52 12.23
N ASN A 52 5.87 2.36 13.50
CA ASN A 52 7.18 1.82 13.87
C ASN A 52 7.30 0.32 13.59
N ILE A 53 6.23 -0.44 13.82
CA ILE A 53 6.16 -1.89 13.55
C ILE A 53 6.11 -2.16 12.03
N MET A 54 5.37 -1.33 11.30
CA MET A 54 5.19 -1.40 9.85
C MET A 54 6.28 -0.67 9.07
N SER A 55 7.44 -0.40 9.69
CA SER A 55 8.59 0.24 9.04
C SER A 55 8.88 -0.43 7.70
N SER A 56 8.97 0.38 6.65
CA SER A 56 9.15 -0.04 5.25
C SER A 56 10.50 -0.72 4.96
N THR A 57 11.35 -0.90 5.97
CA THR A 57 12.60 -1.65 5.88
C THR A 57 12.50 -2.93 6.72
N PRO A 58 12.42 -4.12 6.10
CA PRO A 58 12.43 -5.37 6.85
C PRO A 58 13.78 -5.54 7.59
N ILE A 59 13.72 -6.07 8.81
CA ILE A 59 14.90 -6.46 9.60
C ILE A 59 15.40 -7.80 9.05
N PRO A 60 16.59 -7.87 8.42
CA PRO A 60 17.07 -9.10 7.81
C PRO A 60 17.20 -10.23 8.83
N GLY A 61 16.52 -11.35 8.58
CA GLY A 61 16.55 -12.54 9.43
C GLY A 61 15.55 -12.55 10.60
N ILE A 62 14.75 -11.49 10.77
CA ILE A 62 13.66 -11.45 11.76
C ILE A 62 12.30 -11.25 11.08
N THR A 63 12.22 -10.34 10.10
CA THR A 63 10.99 -10.09 9.33
C THR A 63 11.27 -10.36 7.85
N GLU A 64 10.49 -11.24 7.21
CA GLU A 64 10.42 -11.28 5.75
C GLU A 64 9.62 -10.06 5.23
N GLU A 65 9.70 -9.79 3.93
CA GLU A 65 8.95 -8.73 3.23
C GLU A 65 7.45 -9.08 3.11
N TYR A 66 6.87 -9.56 4.21
CA TYR A 66 5.45 -9.85 4.36
C TYR A 66 4.83 -8.77 5.22
N PHE A 67 3.96 -7.98 4.59
CA PHE A 67 3.06 -7.09 5.31
C PHE A 67 2.14 -7.93 6.20
N LEU A 68 2.13 -7.58 7.48
CA LEU A 68 1.19 -8.12 8.46
C LEU A 68 -0.25 -7.89 7.96
N THR A 69 -1.11 -8.90 8.07
CA THR A 69 -2.54 -8.75 7.81
C THR A 69 -3.18 -7.88 8.89
N GLU A 70 -4.40 -7.38 8.67
CA GLU A 70 -5.13 -6.63 9.70
C GLU A 70 -5.32 -7.45 10.99
N THR A 71 -5.53 -8.77 10.86
CA THR A 71 -5.54 -9.70 11.99
C THR A 71 -4.19 -9.79 12.68
N ASP A 72 -3.08 -9.87 11.94
CA ASP A 72 -1.74 -9.92 12.53
C ASP A 72 -1.41 -8.59 13.24
N VAL A 73 -1.81 -7.45 12.67
CA VAL A 73 -1.63 -6.13 13.29
C VAL A 73 -2.52 -6.01 14.52
N HIS A 74 -3.77 -6.47 14.46
CA HIS A 74 -4.69 -6.50 15.59
C HIS A 74 -4.13 -7.37 16.72
N ASP A 75 -3.75 -8.62 16.45
CA ASP A 75 -3.19 -9.54 17.44
C ASP A 75 -1.91 -8.97 18.09
N LEU A 76 -1.07 -8.31 17.28
CA LEU A 76 0.14 -7.68 17.77
C LEU A 76 -0.16 -6.45 18.63
N VAL A 77 -1.16 -5.64 18.29
CA VAL A 77 -1.56 -4.45 19.05
C VAL A 77 -2.31 -4.84 20.33
N SER A 78 -3.20 -5.82 20.28
CA SER A 78 -3.92 -6.39 21.43
C SER A 78 -2.98 -7.02 22.45
N ALA A 79 -1.80 -7.49 22.05
CA ALA A 79 -0.78 -7.94 23.00
C ALA A 79 -0.26 -6.81 23.94
N TYR A 80 -0.39 -5.54 23.54
CA TYR A 80 0.09 -4.38 24.29
C TYR A 80 -1.04 -3.47 24.80
N ILE A 81 -2.29 -3.76 24.44
CA ILE A 81 -3.49 -3.00 24.87
C ILE A 81 -4.49 -4.01 25.42
N PRO A 82 -4.95 -3.89 26.68
CA PRO A 82 -5.90 -4.83 27.26
C PRO A 82 -7.19 -4.90 26.43
N ASP A 83 -7.72 -6.11 26.33
CA ASP A 83 -8.81 -6.56 25.44
C ASP A 83 -10.13 -5.76 25.56
N ASP A 84 -10.24 -4.84 26.51
CA ASP A 84 -11.45 -4.06 26.82
C ASP A 84 -11.43 -2.61 26.31
N ILE A 85 -10.32 -2.13 25.72
CA ILE A 85 -10.17 -0.72 25.33
C ILE A 85 -10.25 -0.46 23.82
N VAL A 86 -9.89 -1.43 22.97
CA VAL A 86 -9.84 -1.26 21.51
C VAL A 86 -10.51 -2.45 20.84
N ALA A 87 -11.69 -2.25 20.25
CA ALA A 87 -12.29 -3.26 19.39
C ALA A 87 -11.60 -3.27 18.02
N SER A 88 -11.67 -4.40 17.30
CA SER A 88 -11.24 -4.47 15.89
C SER A 88 -11.89 -3.36 15.03
N ASP A 89 -13.14 -3.02 15.33
CA ASP A 89 -13.89 -1.96 14.66
C ASP A 89 -13.36 -0.54 14.97
N ASP A 90 -12.73 -0.33 16.13
CA ASP A 90 -12.08 0.94 16.47
C ASP A 90 -10.78 1.11 15.68
N LEU A 91 -10.03 0.02 15.52
CA LEU A 91 -8.79 -0.02 14.74
C LEU A 91 -9.06 0.30 13.27
N SER A 92 -10.05 -0.35 12.65
CA SER A 92 -10.46 -0.05 11.27
C SER A 92 -10.91 1.41 11.11
N THR A 93 -11.72 1.91 12.06
CA THR A 93 -12.16 3.31 12.09
C THR A 93 -11.01 4.31 12.23
N TRP A 94 -9.97 3.97 12.99
CA TRP A 94 -8.79 4.84 13.17
C TRP A 94 -7.88 4.79 11.93
N MET A 95 -7.74 3.62 11.32
CA MET A 95 -6.95 3.42 10.09
C MET A 95 -7.55 4.12 8.86
N SER A 96 -8.88 4.22 8.75
CA SER A 96 -9.55 4.93 7.65
C SER A 96 -9.52 6.46 7.76
N LYS A 97 -9.34 7.04 8.96
CA LYS A 97 -9.56 8.48 9.22
C LYS A 97 -8.47 9.42 8.71
N ASP A 98 -7.24 8.95 8.61
CA ASP A 98 -6.11 9.80 8.21
C ASP A 98 -5.87 9.80 6.69
N GLY A 99 -6.73 9.13 5.91
CA GLY A 99 -6.60 9.00 4.46
C GLY A 99 -5.32 8.28 4.00
N SER A 100 -4.50 7.80 4.96
CA SER A 100 -3.27 7.06 4.69
C SER A 100 -3.56 5.61 4.29
N TRP A 101 -4.72 5.07 4.68
CA TRP A 101 -5.14 3.67 4.48
C TRP A 101 -6.67 3.57 4.30
N ASP A 102 -7.24 4.25 3.31
CA ASP A 102 -8.65 4.12 2.92
C ASP A 102 -8.90 2.77 2.19
N PHE A 103 -8.63 1.67 2.89
CA PHE A 103 -8.79 0.31 2.43
C PHE A 103 -9.47 -0.49 3.55
N THR A 104 -10.78 -0.36 3.71
CA THR A 104 -11.54 -1.34 4.50
C THR A 104 -11.49 -2.67 3.75
N TRP A 105 -10.74 -3.63 4.30
CA TRP A 105 -10.59 -4.99 3.79
C TRP A 105 -11.74 -5.85 4.33
N ASP A 106 -12.97 -5.54 3.93
CA ASP A 106 -14.15 -6.23 4.47
C ASP A 106 -14.18 -7.74 4.11
N ASP A 107 -13.37 -8.20 3.16
CA ASP A 107 -13.19 -9.63 2.87
C ASP A 107 -11.74 -9.99 2.46
N LEU A 108 -10.95 -10.47 3.43
CA LEU A 108 -9.59 -10.95 3.18
C LEU A 108 -9.55 -12.26 2.37
N SER A 109 -10.65 -13.01 2.30
CA SER A 109 -10.67 -14.29 1.56
C SER A 109 -10.54 -14.04 0.05
N ASP A 110 -11.23 -13.03 -0.47
CA ASP A 110 -11.16 -12.62 -1.87
C ASP A 110 -9.73 -12.31 -2.33
N ILE A 111 -8.97 -11.56 -1.52
CA ILE A 111 -7.59 -11.21 -1.88
C ILE A 111 -6.63 -12.38 -1.73
N GLN A 112 -6.84 -13.26 -0.75
CA GLN A 112 -6.03 -14.47 -0.57
C GLN A 112 -6.27 -15.47 -1.72
N GLU A 113 -7.52 -15.67 -2.11
CA GLU A 113 -7.90 -16.50 -3.26
C GLU A 113 -7.31 -15.93 -4.56
N TYR A 114 -7.43 -14.62 -4.77
CA TYR A 114 -6.82 -13.96 -5.91
C TYR A 114 -5.30 -14.15 -5.94
N ARG A 115 -4.59 -13.92 -4.82
CA ARG A 115 -3.12 -14.10 -4.78
C ARG A 115 -2.73 -15.57 -5.02
N SER A 116 -3.53 -16.52 -4.54
CA SER A 116 -3.34 -17.95 -4.82
C SER A 116 -3.50 -18.26 -6.30
N LEU A 117 -4.51 -17.68 -6.96
CA LEU A 117 -4.71 -17.77 -8.41
C LEU A 117 -3.53 -17.15 -9.19
N VAL A 118 -3.02 -16.00 -8.76
CA VAL A 118 -1.86 -15.38 -9.42
C VAL A 118 -0.64 -16.29 -9.31
N LYS A 119 -0.34 -16.77 -8.10
CA LYS A 119 0.80 -17.65 -7.85
C LYS A 119 0.72 -18.96 -8.62
N SER A 120 -0.46 -19.59 -8.69
CA SER A 120 -0.63 -20.87 -9.42
C SER A 120 -0.51 -20.72 -10.94
N SER A 121 -0.64 -19.50 -11.48
CA SER A 121 -0.63 -19.23 -12.92
C SER A 121 0.57 -18.40 -13.40
N MET A 122 1.55 -18.12 -12.54
CA MET A 122 2.66 -17.21 -12.87
C MET A 122 3.49 -17.67 -14.07
N ASP A 123 3.73 -18.97 -14.26
CA ASP A 123 4.54 -19.45 -15.40
C ASP A 123 3.88 -19.21 -16.76
N THR A 124 2.54 -19.13 -16.78
CA THR A 124 1.75 -19.05 -18.03
C THR A 124 1.12 -17.68 -18.28
N LYS A 125 0.81 -16.95 -17.21
CA LYS A 125 0.17 -15.63 -17.24
C LYS A 125 1.07 -14.58 -16.61
N CYS A 126 1.26 -13.47 -17.31
CA CYS A 126 1.93 -12.27 -16.83
C CYS A 126 0.90 -11.27 -16.31
N THR A 127 1.04 -10.89 -15.04
CA THR A 127 0.14 -9.93 -14.38
C THR A 127 0.72 -8.52 -14.54
N VAL A 128 -0.01 -7.65 -15.25
CA VAL A 128 0.41 -6.27 -15.50
C VAL A 128 -0.63 -5.30 -14.95
N GLY A 129 -0.17 -4.28 -14.23
CA GLY A 129 -1.02 -3.22 -13.69
C GLY A 129 -1.10 -2.03 -14.64
N PHE A 130 -2.25 -1.37 -14.68
CA PHE A 130 -2.43 -0.11 -15.39
C PHE A 130 -3.12 0.94 -14.51
N VAL A 131 -2.45 2.08 -14.35
CA VAL A 131 -2.94 3.23 -13.59
C VAL A 131 -3.29 4.37 -14.54
N LEU A 132 -4.52 4.86 -14.46
CA LEU A 132 -4.93 6.09 -15.12
C LEU A 132 -5.17 7.18 -14.07
N LYS A 133 -4.47 8.32 -14.21
CA LYS A 133 -4.79 9.53 -13.45
C LYS A 133 -5.36 10.59 -14.39
N SER A 134 -6.64 10.88 -14.18
CA SER A 134 -7.38 11.90 -14.92
C SER A 134 -6.83 13.32 -14.74
N ASN A 135 -7.07 14.16 -15.74
CA ASN A 135 -6.78 15.58 -15.66
C ASN A 135 -7.80 16.26 -14.72
N THR A 136 -7.42 16.43 -13.45
CA THR A 136 -8.20 17.14 -12.44
C THR A 136 -7.50 18.45 -12.04
N ASN A 137 -8.23 19.32 -11.34
CA ASN A 137 -7.69 20.58 -10.79
C ASN A 137 -6.73 20.37 -9.61
N GLU A 138 -6.46 19.12 -9.21
CA GLU A 138 -5.50 18.80 -8.17
C GLU A 138 -4.07 19.16 -8.61
N PRO A 139 -3.22 19.65 -7.70
CA PRO A 139 -1.81 19.88 -8.01
C PRO A 139 -1.12 18.60 -8.50
N ASP A 140 -0.20 18.74 -9.47
CA ASP A 140 0.56 17.61 -10.01
C ASP A 140 1.32 16.84 -8.91
N THR A 141 1.80 17.52 -7.87
CA THR A 141 2.45 16.88 -6.72
C THR A 141 1.53 15.91 -5.99
N THR A 142 0.26 16.28 -5.78
CA THR A 142 -0.76 15.42 -5.18
C THR A 142 -1.09 14.26 -6.09
N LYS A 143 -1.34 14.54 -7.38
CA LYS A 143 -1.65 13.49 -8.37
C LYS A 143 -0.53 12.45 -8.48
N LYS A 144 0.73 12.88 -8.45
CA LYS A 144 1.89 11.96 -8.43
C LYS A 144 1.94 11.08 -7.19
N LYS A 145 1.68 11.63 -6.00
CA LYS A 145 1.60 10.83 -4.76
C LYS A 145 0.53 9.75 -4.85
N LEU A 146 -0.65 10.10 -5.35
CA LEU A 146 -1.75 9.15 -5.53
C LEU A 146 -1.38 8.03 -6.53
N VAL A 147 -0.75 8.37 -7.64
CA VAL A 147 -0.27 7.38 -8.61
C VAL A 147 0.78 6.46 -8.01
N ASN A 148 1.75 6.99 -7.24
CA ASN A 148 2.75 6.16 -6.56
C ASN A 148 2.11 5.19 -5.56
N LEU A 149 1.08 5.62 -4.81
CA LEU A 149 0.31 4.73 -3.93
C LEU A 149 -0.41 3.63 -4.71
N GLN A 150 -0.98 3.96 -5.88
CA GLN A 150 -1.62 2.98 -6.76
C GLN A 150 -0.61 1.98 -7.34
N ILE A 151 0.57 2.44 -7.79
CA ILE A 151 1.66 1.56 -8.26
C ILE A 151 2.08 0.60 -7.15
N TYR A 152 2.32 1.15 -5.95
CA TYR A 152 2.67 0.36 -4.78
C TYR A 152 1.62 -0.71 -4.47
N LYS A 153 0.33 -0.36 -4.49
CA LYS A 153 -0.79 -1.29 -4.31
C LYS A 153 -0.78 -2.39 -5.38
N MET A 154 -0.60 -2.03 -6.65
CA MET A 154 -0.57 -2.99 -7.76
C MET A 154 0.52 -4.04 -7.60
N LYS A 155 1.70 -3.65 -7.11
CA LYS A 155 2.81 -4.59 -6.89
C LYS A 155 2.64 -5.41 -5.62
N SER A 156 2.39 -4.76 -4.49
CA SER A 156 2.36 -5.40 -3.16
C SER A 156 1.13 -6.29 -2.96
N LYS A 157 -0.06 -5.73 -3.24
CA LYS A 157 -1.34 -6.40 -3.06
C LYS A 157 -1.69 -7.30 -4.25
N LEU A 158 -1.63 -6.73 -5.46
CA LEU A 158 -2.15 -7.37 -6.67
C LEU A 158 -1.09 -8.18 -7.44
N LEU A 159 0.15 -8.24 -6.94
CA LEU A 159 1.24 -9.06 -7.48
C LEU A 159 1.54 -8.76 -8.96
N CYS A 160 1.40 -7.49 -9.38
CA CYS A 160 1.76 -7.06 -10.73
C CYS A 160 3.28 -7.11 -10.93
N GLU A 161 3.73 -7.74 -12.01
CA GLU A 161 5.15 -7.80 -12.39
C GLU A 161 5.64 -6.49 -13.01
N ALA A 162 4.74 -5.76 -13.66
CA ALA A 162 5.00 -4.48 -14.29
C ALA A 162 3.76 -3.59 -14.14
N VAL A 163 3.97 -2.30 -13.92
CA VAL A 163 2.88 -1.32 -13.75
C VAL A 163 3.08 -0.15 -14.70
N PHE A 164 2.07 0.14 -15.52
CA PHE A 164 2.11 1.20 -16.52
C PHE A 164 1.16 2.32 -16.15
N VAL A 165 1.47 3.55 -16.55
CA VAL A 165 0.76 4.75 -16.10
C VAL A 165 0.40 5.67 -17.24
N SER A 166 -0.85 6.11 -17.31
CA SER A 166 -1.24 7.33 -18.01
C SER A 166 -1.52 8.45 -17.02
N PHE A 167 -0.90 9.61 -17.21
CA PHE A 167 -0.99 10.73 -16.29
C PHE A 167 -1.54 11.97 -16.97
N ASN A 168 -2.49 12.65 -16.31
CA ASN A 168 -3.22 13.79 -16.85
C ASN A 168 -3.94 13.47 -18.18
N THR A 169 -4.52 12.26 -18.26
CA THR A 169 -5.17 11.75 -19.48
C THR A 169 -6.65 11.50 -19.22
N SER A 170 -7.52 11.74 -20.20
CA SER A 170 -8.95 11.51 -20.02
C SER A 170 -9.28 10.02 -20.15
N ALA A 171 -10.14 9.52 -19.25
CA ALA A 171 -10.63 8.13 -19.31
C ALA A 171 -11.50 7.84 -20.54
N ASN A 172 -12.03 8.88 -21.21
CA ASN A 172 -12.79 8.75 -22.45
C ASN A 172 -11.90 8.62 -23.68
N ASP A 173 -10.61 8.98 -23.57
CA ASP A 173 -9.69 8.91 -24.69
C ASP A 173 -9.44 7.45 -25.06
N LEU A 174 -9.28 7.18 -26.36
CA LEU A 174 -8.96 5.87 -26.88
C LEU A 174 -7.67 5.36 -26.23
N ILE A 175 -7.72 4.18 -25.61
CA ILE A 175 -6.57 3.61 -24.89
C ILE A 175 -5.34 3.53 -25.82
N ALA A 176 -5.54 3.19 -27.10
CA ALA A 176 -4.45 3.07 -28.07
C ALA A 176 -3.70 4.40 -28.34
N ASP A 177 -4.36 5.54 -28.15
CA ASP A 177 -3.84 6.85 -28.53
C ASP A 177 -3.25 7.62 -27.33
N ARG A 178 -3.37 7.07 -26.11
CA ARG A 178 -2.84 7.70 -24.90
C ARG A 178 -1.33 7.73 -24.91
N ASP A 179 -0.77 8.84 -24.42
CA ASP A 179 0.68 9.02 -24.24
C ASP A 179 1.52 8.97 -25.53
N VAL A 180 0.91 9.11 -26.71
CA VAL A 180 1.64 9.17 -27.99
C VAL A 180 2.48 10.45 -28.11
N THR A 181 1.95 11.58 -27.64
CA THR A 181 2.60 12.90 -27.72
C THR A 181 2.93 13.50 -26.36
N THR A 182 2.57 12.81 -25.28
CA THR A 182 2.74 13.31 -23.91
C THR A 182 4.22 13.30 -23.51
N LEU A 183 4.66 14.36 -22.84
CA LEU A 183 5.98 14.40 -22.24
C LEU A 183 6.12 13.28 -21.19
N PRO A 184 7.28 12.62 -21.10
CA PRO A 184 7.49 11.55 -20.13
C PRO A 184 7.41 12.11 -18.70
N TYR A 185 6.54 11.50 -17.89
CA TYR A 185 6.51 11.66 -16.45
C TYR A 185 7.29 10.53 -15.78
N THR A 186 7.86 10.81 -14.62
CA THR A 186 8.55 9.83 -13.78
C THR A 186 7.73 9.53 -12.53
N PHE A 187 7.64 8.25 -12.21
CA PHE A 187 7.00 7.71 -11.02
C PHE A 187 7.94 6.69 -10.38
N ASP A 188 7.67 6.36 -9.12
CA ASP A 188 8.47 5.38 -8.42
C ASP A 188 8.08 3.98 -8.89
N ASP A 189 9.07 3.21 -9.33
CA ASP A 189 8.93 1.78 -9.63
C ASP A 189 7.87 1.42 -10.72
N TYR A 190 7.52 2.38 -11.58
CA TYR A 190 6.70 2.14 -12.77
C TYR A 190 7.51 1.53 -13.93
N SER A 191 6.81 0.95 -14.90
CA SER A 191 7.37 0.23 -16.05
C SER A 191 7.18 0.95 -17.39
N GLY A 192 6.62 2.16 -17.38
CA GLY A 192 6.38 2.96 -18.56
C GLY A 192 4.97 3.53 -18.67
N ASN A 193 4.65 4.07 -19.83
CA ASN A 193 3.33 4.67 -20.13
C ASN A 193 2.40 3.69 -20.86
N THR A 194 1.25 4.17 -21.37
CA THR A 194 0.32 3.31 -22.13
C THR A 194 0.93 2.71 -23.40
N GLN A 195 1.84 3.40 -24.09
CA GLN A 195 2.51 2.86 -25.28
C GLN A 195 3.47 1.73 -24.91
N ASP A 196 4.12 1.82 -23.75
CA ASP A 196 4.94 0.75 -23.19
C ASP A 196 4.07 -0.46 -22.78
N LEU A 197 2.89 -0.22 -22.20
CA LEU A 197 1.90 -1.28 -21.91
C LEU A 197 1.48 -2.02 -23.18
N ILE A 198 1.09 -1.28 -24.22
CA ILE A 198 0.67 -1.86 -25.51
C ILE A 198 1.83 -2.68 -26.11
N THR A 199 3.05 -2.16 -26.03
CA THR A 199 4.25 -2.87 -26.46
C THR A 199 4.46 -4.16 -25.66
N LYS A 200 4.32 -4.12 -24.34
CA LYS A 200 4.41 -5.29 -23.45
C LYS A 200 3.36 -6.33 -23.80
N ILE A 201 2.12 -5.92 -23.98
CA ILE A 201 0.98 -6.79 -24.35
C ILE A 201 1.23 -7.46 -25.70
N THR A 202 1.69 -6.69 -26.68
CA THR A 202 1.93 -7.16 -28.06
C THR A 202 3.09 -8.15 -28.14
N LYS A 203 4.16 -7.91 -27.37
CA LYS A 203 5.38 -8.72 -27.40
C LYS A 203 5.37 -9.88 -26.40
N SER A 204 4.38 -9.97 -25.51
CA SER A 204 4.35 -10.99 -24.46
C SER A 204 4.13 -12.38 -25.05
N ALA A 205 5.02 -13.33 -24.69
CA ALA A 205 4.81 -14.75 -24.94
C ALA A 205 3.82 -15.38 -23.94
N ARG A 206 3.68 -14.78 -22.74
CA ARG A 206 2.72 -15.18 -21.72
C ARG A 206 1.38 -14.51 -21.97
N GLN A 207 0.30 -15.18 -21.58
CA GLN A 207 -1.02 -14.57 -21.56
C GLN A 207 -1.02 -13.38 -20.59
N ILE A 208 -1.75 -12.32 -20.88
CA ILE A 208 -1.81 -11.12 -20.05
C ILE A 208 -3.04 -11.18 -19.15
N ARG A 209 -2.81 -10.96 -17.85
CA ARG A 209 -3.80 -10.56 -16.86
C ARG A 209 -3.61 -9.07 -16.60
N LEU A 210 -4.54 -8.26 -17.10
CA LEU A 210 -4.50 -6.81 -16.93
C LEU A 210 -5.21 -6.44 -15.63
N VAL A 211 -4.57 -5.67 -14.76
CA VAL A 211 -5.10 -5.26 -13.46
C VAL A 211 -5.34 -3.75 -13.46
N VAL A 212 -6.53 -3.34 -13.01
CA VAL A 212 -6.93 -1.93 -12.89
C VAL A 212 -7.57 -1.69 -11.52
N ILE A 213 -7.45 -0.45 -11.04
CA ILE A 213 -8.12 -0.01 -9.81
C ILE A 213 -9.37 0.73 -10.25
N ASP A 214 -10.52 0.27 -9.77
CA ASP A 214 -11.85 0.74 -10.18
C ASP A 214 -12.15 0.66 -11.69
N HIS A 215 -13.43 0.77 -12.05
CA HIS A 215 -13.88 0.75 -13.45
C HIS A 215 -13.25 1.87 -14.29
N SER A 216 -13.15 3.08 -13.73
CA SER A 216 -12.64 4.26 -14.43
C SER A 216 -11.12 4.25 -14.59
N GLY A 217 -10.40 3.39 -13.87
CA GLY A 217 -8.96 3.21 -13.94
C GLY A 217 -8.45 2.70 -15.28
N LEU A 218 -9.33 2.15 -16.12
CA LEU A 218 -9.01 1.82 -17.51
C LEU A 218 -9.62 2.82 -18.50
N THR A 219 -10.95 2.94 -18.52
CA THR A 219 -11.71 3.85 -19.38
C THR A 219 -13.15 3.88 -18.89
N THR A 220 -13.84 4.99 -19.14
CA THR A 220 -15.28 5.17 -18.86
C THR A 220 -16.15 4.93 -20.10
N ASN A 221 -15.58 4.27 -21.12
CA ASN A 221 -16.25 4.00 -22.39
C ASN A 221 -16.20 2.47 -22.67
N PRO A 222 -17.35 1.78 -22.64
CA PRO A 222 -17.39 0.33 -22.81
C PRO A 222 -16.95 -0.11 -24.21
N ASP A 223 -17.18 0.71 -25.24
CA ASP A 223 -16.74 0.42 -26.60
C ASP A 223 -15.20 0.48 -26.71
N ASN A 224 -14.55 1.36 -25.94
CA ASN A 224 -13.10 1.45 -25.89
C ASN A 224 -12.48 0.18 -25.29
N ILE A 225 -13.05 -0.35 -24.20
CA ILE A 225 -12.60 -1.64 -23.65
C ILE A 225 -12.78 -2.74 -24.66
N ARG A 226 -13.98 -2.85 -25.23
CA ARG A 226 -14.29 -3.91 -26.18
C ARG A 226 -13.33 -3.89 -27.37
N LEU A 227 -13.06 -2.70 -27.92
CA LEU A 227 -12.10 -2.51 -29.00
C LEU A 227 -10.69 -2.91 -28.55
N PHE A 228 -10.22 -2.39 -27.41
CA PHE A 228 -8.88 -2.64 -26.89
C PHE A 228 -8.64 -4.14 -26.63
N ILE A 229 -9.58 -4.83 -25.98
CA ILE A 229 -9.51 -6.26 -25.74
C ILE A 229 -9.54 -7.02 -27.07
N SER A 230 -10.41 -6.63 -28.03
CA SER A 230 -10.52 -7.31 -29.32
C SER A 230 -9.22 -7.29 -30.13
N LEU A 231 -8.50 -6.16 -30.11
CA LEU A 231 -7.22 -5.97 -30.80
C LEU A 231 -6.08 -6.74 -30.11
N ASN A 232 -6.10 -6.81 -28.78
CA ASN A 232 -5.04 -7.40 -27.98
C ASN A 232 -5.39 -8.82 -27.51
N LYS A 233 -5.16 -9.82 -28.37
CA LYS A 233 -5.50 -11.23 -28.12
C LYS A 233 -4.76 -11.87 -26.94
N SER A 234 -3.59 -11.34 -26.56
CA SER A 234 -2.83 -11.84 -25.42
C SER A 234 -3.53 -11.55 -24.09
N ILE A 235 -4.40 -10.53 -24.00
CA ILE A 235 -5.21 -10.26 -22.81
C ILE A 235 -6.29 -11.32 -22.67
N GLN A 236 -6.17 -12.13 -21.62
CA GLN A 236 -7.10 -13.21 -21.31
C GLN A 236 -8.00 -12.91 -20.12
N GLU A 237 -7.56 -12.03 -19.22
CA GLU A 237 -8.29 -11.63 -18.02
C GLU A 237 -8.11 -10.14 -17.76
N LEU A 238 -9.18 -9.48 -17.33
CA LEU A 238 -9.16 -8.16 -16.71
C LEU A 238 -9.52 -8.34 -15.23
N VAL A 239 -8.68 -7.82 -14.36
CA VAL A 239 -8.87 -7.84 -12.92
C VAL A 239 -9.14 -6.43 -12.46
N GLU A 240 -10.20 -6.28 -11.69
CA GLU A 240 -10.60 -5.02 -11.13
C GLU A 240 -10.53 -5.07 -9.61
N ASP A 241 -9.75 -4.17 -9.03
CA ASP A 241 -9.71 -3.94 -7.60
C ASP A 241 -10.67 -2.80 -7.22
N ILE A 242 -11.79 -3.17 -6.59
CA ILE A 242 -12.87 -2.26 -6.17
C ILE A 242 -12.69 -1.83 -4.70
N GLY A 243 -11.48 -2.04 -4.14
CA GLY A 243 -11.17 -1.75 -2.74
C GLY A 243 -11.44 -2.97 -1.86
N HIS A 244 -12.71 -3.21 -1.51
CA HIS A 244 -13.12 -4.29 -0.61
C HIS A 244 -13.10 -5.69 -1.25
N LYS A 245 -13.04 -5.77 -2.59
CA LYS A 245 -13.00 -7.03 -3.34
C LYS A 245 -12.21 -6.91 -4.63
N VAL A 246 -11.84 -8.06 -5.18
CA VAL A 246 -11.17 -8.17 -6.49
C VAL A 246 -12.04 -8.99 -7.44
N GLU A 247 -12.51 -8.38 -8.52
CA GLU A 247 -13.29 -9.07 -9.54
C GLU A 247 -12.40 -9.47 -10.72
N VAL A 248 -12.56 -10.71 -11.20
CA VAL A 248 -11.80 -11.23 -12.35
C VAL A 248 -12.76 -11.51 -13.49
N TYR A 249 -12.57 -10.83 -14.61
CA TYR A 249 -13.37 -10.99 -15.83
C TYR A 249 -12.57 -11.70 -16.90
N SER A 250 -13.15 -12.73 -17.50
CA SER A 250 -12.52 -13.40 -18.64
C SER A 250 -12.59 -12.55 -19.90
N ARG A 251 -11.70 -12.79 -20.86
CA ARG A 251 -11.79 -12.20 -22.21
C ARG A 251 -13.15 -12.42 -22.86
N TYR A 252 -13.77 -13.59 -22.64
CA TYR A 252 -15.08 -13.89 -23.20
C TYR A 252 -16.14 -12.93 -22.64
N ASP A 253 -16.14 -12.73 -21.33
CA ASP A 253 -17.04 -11.80 -20.65
C ASP A 253 -16.91 -10.38 -21.20
N LEU A 254 -15.67 -9.90 -21.32
CA LEU A 254 -15.37 -8.56 -21.85
C LEU A 254 -15.76 -8.37 -23.32
N LEU A 255 -15.95 -9.45 -24.11
CA LEU A 255 -16.32 -9.35 -25.52
C LEU A 255 -17.80 -9.61 -25.80
N LYS A 256 -18.45 -10.37 -24.91
CA LYS A 256 -19.80 -10.94 -25.13
C LYS A 256 -20.81 -10.56 -24.06
N ASN A 257 -20.38 -10.25 -22.84
CA ASN A 257 -21.27 -9.92 -21.74
C ASN A 257 -21.46 -8.40 -21.61
N ILE A 258 -22.57 -7.90 -22.17
CA ILE A 258 -22.86 -6.46 -22.15
C ILE A 258 -23.06 -5.89 -20.74
N LYS A 259 -23.49 -6.71 -19.78
CA LYS A 259 -23.67 -6.27 -18.39
C LYS A 259 -22.34 -5.98 -17.71
N ILE A 260 -21.31 -6.79 -18.01
CA ILE A 260 -19.95 -6.58 -17.50
C ILE A 260 -19.31 -5.38 -18.19
N LEU A 261 -19.46 -5.28 -19.52
CA LEU A 261 -18.95 -4.15 -20.28
C LEU A 261 -19.49 -2.82 -19.77
N ASN A 262 -20.79 -2.71 -19.52
CA ASN A 262 -21.44 -1.47 -19.07
C ASN A 262 -21.07 -1.05 -17.64
N LYS A 263 -20.26 -1.82 -16.91
CA LYS A 263 -19.68 -1.36 -15.64
C LYS A 263 -18.57 -0.32 -15.87
N PHE A 264 -17.94 -0.37 -17.04
CA PHE A 264 -16.90 0.53 -17.51
C PHE A 264 -17.49 1.56 -18.48
#